data_AF-A0A6B2VBJ2-F1
#
_entry.id   AF-A0A6B2VBJ2-F1
#
_cell.length_a   1.000
_cell.length_b   1.000
_cell.length_c   1.000
_cell.angle_alpha   90.00
_cell.angle_beta   90.00
_cell.angle_gamma   90.00
#
_symmetry.space_group_name_H-M   'P 1'
#
loop_
_entity.id
_entity.type
_entity.pdbx_description
1 polymer ?
#
loop_
_entity_poly.entity_id
_entity_poly.type
_entity_poly.pdbx_seq_one_letter_code
_entity_poly.pdbx_strand_id
1 'polypeptide(L)'
;MAPHLPSAIPTRLLMWQRVREYAVPPSMIETATARRAVGDWAGACAAARIDVDLDLRAVRDRHGTDLVRLLRADLRRLAPDLLRWHMPRIAPDGRLRPGVTLCLARYPRSGAVPPALVVRTPPAWADAGQRMSLALWEGPGDGPPGRPGRRPPAHSCSHPHPHPDRRFRLDLHRHLWDSGRSGELARRCGADAASAVRSDPPVDPDSPWAVGRWADEAESLLRA
;
A
#
# COMPACT_ATOMS: atom_id res chain seq x y z
N MET A 1 39.59 -25.06 18.74
CA MET A 1 38.45 -24.44 19.43
C MET A 1 38.24 -23.06 18.81
N ALA A 2 37.40 -22.98 17.78
CA ALA A 2 37.11 -21.69 17.14
C ALA A 2 36.08 -20.95 18.02
N PRO A 3 36.27 -19.65 18.33
CA PRO A 3 35.30 -18.91 19.09
C PRO A 3 34.04 -18.73 18.23
N HIS A 4 32.91 -19.22 18.72
CA HIS A 4 31.59 -18.87 18.20
C HIS A 4 31.39 -17.37 18.42
N LEU A 5 31.60 -16.58 17.38
CA LEU A 5 31.12 -15.20 17.35
C LEU A 5 29.59 -15.24 17.42
N PRO A 6 28.95 -14.40 18.26
CA PRO A 6 27.49 -14.34 18.30
C PRO A 6 27.01 -14.02 16.88
N SER A 7 26.13 -14.86 16.36
CA SER A 7 25.47 -14.67 15.07
C SER A 7 24.86 -13.27 15.05
N ALA A 8 25.54 -12.32 14.41
CA ALA A 8 25.07 -10.95 14.28
C ALA A 8 23.70 -10.99 13.62
N ILE A 9 22.71 -10.36 14.26
CA ILE A 9 21.35 -10.27 13.70
C ILE A 9 21.47 -9.71 12.28
N PRO A 10 20.98 -10.41 11.25
CA PRO A 10 21.05 -9.93 9.87
C PRO A 10 20.55 -8.49 9.75
N THR A 11 21.24 -7.64 8.99
CA THR A 11 20.91 -6.21 8.81
C THR A 11 19.44 -5.98 8.43
N ARG A 12 18.86 -6.91 7.67
CA ARG A 12 17.43 -6.90 7.32
C ARG A 12 16.51 -7.03 8.55
N LEU A 13 16.85 -7.88 9.51
CA LEU A 13 16.06 -8.05 10.73
C LEU A 13 16.20 -6.84 11.65
N LEU A 14 17.41 -6.27 11.77
CA LEU A 14 17.63 -5.01 12.50
C LEU A 14 16.83 -3.85 11.90
N MET A 15 16.78 -3.77 10.56
CA MET A 15 15.94 -2.80 9.86
C MET A 15 14.46 -3.00 10.23
N TRP A 16 13.92 -4.22 10.16
CA TRP A 16 12.53 -4.48 10.50
C TRP A 16 12.19 -4.26 11.97
N GLN A 17 13.13 -4.49 12.89
CA GLN A 17 12.98 -4.13 14.30
C GLN A 17 12.80 -2.62 14.47
N ARG A 18 13.66 -1.80 13.85
CA ARG A 18 13.53 -0.33 13.87
C ARG A 18 12.23 0.14 13.22
N VAL A 19 11.80 -0.53 12.14
CA VAL A 19 10.51 -0.24 11.50
C VAL A 19 9.34 -0.49 12.47
N ARG A 20 9.38 -1.57 13.26
CA ARG A 20 8.38 -1.85 14.32
C ARG A 20 8.36 -0.78 15.39
N GLU A 21 9.54 -0.36 15.81
CA GLU A 21 9.68 0.60 16.90
C GLU A 21 9.24 2.02 16.48
N TYR A 22 9.64 2.48 15.30
CA TYR A 22 9.54 3.91 14.94
C TYR A 22 8.62 4.21 13.74
N ALA A 23 8.48 3.27 12.80
CA ALA A 23 7.68 3.54 11.61
C ALA A 23 6.19 3.26 11.85
N VAL A 24 5.87 2.20 12.60
CA VAL A 24 4.50 1.81 12.96
C VAL A 24 4.45 1.41 14.46
N PRO A 25 4.56 2.37 15.39
CA PRO A 25 4.53 2.08 16.82
C PRO A 25 3.15 1.54 17.27
N PRO A 26 3.06 0.80 18.38
CA PRO A 26 1.79 0.28 18.91
C PRO A 26 0.69 1.35 19.06
N SER A 27 1.04 2.55 19.55
CA SER A 27 0.10 3.66 19.70
C SER A 27 -0.53 4.13 18.38
N MET A 28 0.19 4.01 17.26
CA MET A 28 -0.35 4.28 15.92
C MET A 28 -1.40 3.23 15.53
N ILE A 29 -1.11 1.95 15.78
CA ILE A 29 -2.03 0.84 15.48
C ILE A 29 -3.31 0.98 16.30
N GLU A 30 -3.19 1.25 17.60
CA GLU A 30 -4.32 1.46 18.51
C GLU A 30 -5.19 2.63 18.07
N THR A 31 -4.57 3.80 17.82
CA THR A 31 -5.30 5.01 17.40
C THR A 31 -5.97 4.82 16.04
N ALA A 32 -5.26 4.26 15.05
CA ALA A 32 -5.83 4.00 13.74
C ALA A 32 -6.97 2.98 13.82
N THR A 33 -6.83 1.93 14.63
CA THR A 33 -7.87 0.92 14.82
C THR A 33 -9.11 1.48 15.51
N ALA A 34 -8.95 2.30 16.55
CA ALA A 34 -10.08 2.96 17.22
C ALA A 34 -10.87 3.86 16.23
N ARG A 35 -10.17 4.61 15.38
CA ARG A 35 -10.77 5.45 14.34
C ARG A 35 -11.51 4.63 13.28
N ARG A 36 -10.91 3.53 12.82
CA ARG A 36 -11.57 2.61 11.87
C ARG A 36 -12.82 1.97 12.45
N ALA A 37 -12.80 1.59 13.73
CA ALA A 37 -13.93 0.93 14.39
C ALA A 37 -15.20 1.80 14.39
N VAL A 38 -15.04 3.12 14.45
CA VAL A 38 -16.15 4.09 14.35
C VAL A 38 -16.42 4.58 12.92
N GLY A 39 -15.72 4.03 11.93
CA GLY A 39 -15.87 4.38 10.51
C GLY A 39 -15.13 5.66 10.08
N ASP A 40 -14.32 6.26 10.94
CA ASP A 40 -13.51 7.45 10.68
C ASP A 40 -12.22 7.08 9.92
N TRP A 41 -12.36 6.77 8.64
CA TRP A 41 -11.24 6.41 7.77
C TRP A 41 -10.22 7.56 7.60
N ALA A 42 -10.69 8.81 7.60
CA ALA A 42 -9.81 9.98 7.46
C ALA A 42 -8.97 10.18 8.73
N GLY A 43 -9.58 10.07 9.91
CA GLY A 43 -8.86 10.08 11.18
C GLY A 43 -7.89 8.91 11.34
N ALA A 44 -8.24 7.73 10.81
CA ALA A 44 -7.32 6.59 10.76
C ALA A 44 -6.10 6.89 9.87
N CYS A 45 -6.31 7.48 8.68
CA CYS A 45 -5.22 7.90 7.80
C CYS A 45 -4.30 8.93 8.47
N ALA A 46 -4.88 9.93 9.14
CA ALA A 46 -4.12 10.93 9.89
C ALA A 46 -3.26 10.30 10.99
N ALA A 47 -3.81 9.36 11.76
CA ALA A 47 -3.08 8.62 12.79
C ALA A 47 -1.87 7.85 12.21
N ALA A 48 -1.99 7.34 10.99
CA ALA A 48 -0.93 6.62 10.28
C ALA A 48 0.04 7.53 9.50
N ARG A 49 -0.08 8.86 9.64
CA ARG A 49 0.68 9.87 8.87
C ARG A 49 0.49 9.72 7.35
N ILE A 50 -0.75 9.48 6.93
CA ILE A 50 -1.18 9.47 5.53
C ILE A 50 -2.01 10.73 5.29
N ASP A 51 -1.50 11.61 4.44
CA ASP A 51 -2.18 12.82 4.00
C ASP A 51 -3.27 12.43 2.97
N VAL A 52 -4.51 12.81 3.22
CA VAL A 52 -5.64 12.48 2.33
C VAL A 52 -5.79 13.56 1.25
N ASP A 53 -5.47 13.21 0.01
CA ASP A 53 -5.63 14.02 -1.20
C ASP A 53 -6.80 13.47 -2.04
N LEU A 54 -7.98 13.39 -1.40
CA LEU A 54 -9.21 12.87 -1.99
C LEU A 54 -10.38 13.83 -1.74
N ASP A 55 -10.90 14.40 -2.81
CA ASP A 55 -12.18 15.11 -2.77
C ASP A 55 -13.31 14.20 -3.28
N LEU A 56 -14.01 13.53 -2.34
CA LEU A 56 -15.12 12.64 -2.68
C LEU A 56 -16.28 13.35 -3.41
N ARG A 57 -16.43 14.67 -3.23
CA ARG A 57 -17.45 15.44 -3.95
C ARG A 57 -17.01 15.66 -5.39
N ALA A 58 -15.78 16.11 -5.62
CA ALA A 58 -15.23 16.23 -6.97
C ALA A 58 -15.22 14.89 -7.72
N VAL A 59 -14.91 13.78 -7.03
CA VAL A 59 -14.97 12.44 -7.61
C VAL A 59 -16.40 12.06 -8.00
N ARG A 60 -17.40 12.36 -7.16
CA ARG A 60 -18.82 12.12 -7.50
C ARG A 60 -19.22 12.90 -8.74
N ASP A 61 -18.87 14.17 -8.78
CA ASP A 61 -19.30 15.08 -9.83
C ASP A 61 -18.63 14.71 -11.18
N ARG A 62 -17.42 14.14 -11.16
CA ARG A 62 -16.67 13.70 -12.36
C ARG A 62 -16.99 12.28 -12.81
N HIS A 63 -17.14 11.34 -11.88
CA HIS A 63 -17.21 9.90 -12.18
C HIS A 63 -18.56 9.26 -11.88
N GLY A 64 -19.45 9.97 -11.20
CA GLY A 64 -20.76 9.50 -10.79
C GLY A 64 -20.77 8.81 -9.42
N THR A 65 -21.98 8.48 -8.98
CA THR A 65 -22.26 7.93 -7.66
C THR A 65 -21.70 6.51 -7.47
N ASP A 66 -21.68 5.71 -8.53
CA ASP A 66 -21.22 4.32 -8.46
C ASP A 66 -19.74 4.20 -8.08
N LEU A 67 -18.88 5.00 -8.72
CA LEU A 67 -17.46 5.04 -8.38
C LEU A 67 -17.27 5.46 -6.92
N VAL A 68 -17.96 6.52 -6.49
CA VAL A 68 -17.85 7.01 -5.11
C VAL A 68 -18.36 5.99 -4.10
N ARG A 69 -19.38 5.21 -4.44
CA ARG A 69 -19.87 4.12 -3.59
C ARG A 69 -18.80 3.04 -3.40
N LEU A 70 -18.14 2.62 -4.49
CA LEU A 70 -17.04 1.64 -4.44
C LEU A 70 -15.85 2.21 -3.65
N LEU A 71 -15.45 3.45 -3.94
CA LEU A 71 -14.35 4.13 -3.26
C LEU A 71 -14.62 4.25 -1.75
N ARG A 72 -15.82 4.67 -1.33
CA ARG A 72 -16.21 4.73 0.09
C ARG A 72 -16.20 3.36 0.75
N ALA A 73 -16.57 2.30 0.02
CA ALA A 73 -16.52 0.94 0.55
C ALA A 73 -15.08 0.50 0.83
N ASP A 74 -14.15 0.80 -0.08
CA ASP A 74 -12.72 0.51 0.12
C ASP A 74 -12.11 1.37 1.23
N LEU A 75 -12.42 2.67 1.30
CA LEU A 75 -11.93 3.57 2.35
C LEU A 75 -12.38 3.12 3.75
N ARG A 76 -13.61 2.61 3.91
CA ARG A 76 -14.07 2.05 5.19
C ARG A 76 -13.31 0.80 5.62
N ARG A 77 -12.72 0.05 4.68
CA ARG A 77 -11.95 -1.16 4.95
C ARG A 77 -10.46 -0.90 5.13
N LEU A 78 -9.99 0.27 4.71
CA LEU A 78 -8.59 0.68 4.77
C LEU A 78 -8.06 0.65 6.21
N ALA A 79 -7.03 -0.18 6.43
CA ALA A 79 -6.13 -0.19 7.58
C ALA A 79 -4.84 0.55 7.20
N PRO A 80 -4.72 1.85 7.50
CA PRO A 80 -3.60 2.67 7.03
C PRO A 80 -2.30 2.36 7.78
N ASP A 81 -2.38 1.88 9.01
CA ASP A 81 -1.27 1.33 9.79
C ASP A 81 -0.74 0.02 9.19
N LEU A 82 -1.64 -0.87 8.75
CA LEU A 82 -1.27 -2.10 8.01
C LEU A 82 -0.69 -1.76 6.62
N LEU A 83 -1.29 -0.81 5.90
CA LEU A 83 -0.73 -0.33 4.64
C LEU A 83 0.72 0.16 4.84
N ARG A 84 0.95 0.98 5.88
CA ARG A 84 2.27 1.52 6.22
C ARG A 84 3.30 0.42 6.55
N TRP A 85 2.85 -0.69 7.13
CA TRP A 85 3.68 -1.88 7.36
C TRP A 85 4.26 -2.43 6.05
N HIS A 86 3.44 -2.50 5.01
CA HIS A 86 3.76 -3.14 3.75
C HIS A 86 4.28 -2.22 2.65
N MET A 87 4.42 -0.93 2.94
CA MET A 87 5.02 0.01 1.99
C MET A 87 6.49 -0.32 1.71
N PRO A 88 6.97 -0.13 0.46
CA PRO A 88 8.36 -0.39 0.10
C PRO A 88 9.32 0.46 0.93
N ARG A 89 10.43 -0.15 1.38
CA ARG A 89 11.42 0.49 2.24
C ARG A 89 12.83 0.33 1.70
N ILE A 90 13.69 1.28 2.03
CA ILE A 90 15.11 1.28 1.69
C ILE A 90 15.95 0.99 2.93
N ALA A 91 16.94 0.11 2.79
CA ALA A 91 17.95 -0.16 3.80
C ALA A 91 18.96 1.00 3.87
N PRO A 92 19.69 1.18 4.99
CA PRO A 92 19.65 0.37 6.21
C PRO A 92 18.58 0.82 7.22
N ASP A 93 18.07 2.06 7.09
CA ASP A 93 17.24 2.68 8.12
C ASP A 93 15.75 2.27 8.05
N GLY A 94 15.34 1.59 6.99
CA GLY A 94 13.96 1.17 6.80
C GLY A 94 13.02 2.33 6.47
N ARG A 95 13.54 3.43 5.92
CA ARG A 95 12.73 4.56 5.47
C ARG A 95 11.84 4.15 4.30
N LEU A 96 10.72 4.84 4.09
CA LEU A 96 9.87 4.58 2.93
C LEU A 96 10.67 4.90 1.66
N ARG A 97 10.55 4.03 0.65
CA ARG A 97 11.13 4.27 -0.67
C ARG A 97 10.48 5.54 -1.25
N PRO A 98 11.25 6.57 -1.60
CA PRO A 98 10.68 7.80 -2.14
C PRO A 98 10.24 7.63 -3.60
N GLY A 99 9.34 8.51 -4.06
CA GLY A 99 8.96 8.64 -5.46
C GLY A 99 8.18 7.47 -6.05
N VAL A 100 7.50 6.67 -5.23
CA VAL A 100 6.66 5.56 -5.68
C VAL A 100 5.17 5.89 -5.61
N THR A 101 4.42 5.44 -6.62
CA THR A 101 2.95 5.41 -6.66
C THR A 101 2.51 3.95 -6.65
N LEU A 102 1.79 3.51 -5.62
CA LEU A 102 1.30 2.14 -5.51
C LEU A 102 -0.21 2.12 -5.70
N CYS A 103 -0.69 1.18 -6.51
CA CYS A 103 -2.13 0.96 -6.70
C CYS A 103 -2.68 0.13 -5.54
N LEU A 104 -3.74 0.62 -4.88
CA LEU A 104 -4.47 -0.09 -3.82
C LEU A 104 -5.72 -0.78 -4.38
N ALA A 105 -6.44 -0.11 -5.28
CA ALA A 105 -7.63 -0.64 -5.93
C ALA A 105 -7.81 0.00 -7.31
N ARG A 106 -8.31 -0.77 -8.28
CA ARG A 106 -8.70 -0.29 -9.61
C ARG A 106 -10.20 -0.34 -9.73
N TYR A 107 -10.77 0.69 -10.35
CA TYR A 107 -12.19 0.80 -10.61
C TYR A 107 -12.42 0.74 -12.13
N PRO A 108 -12.80 -0.42 -12.68
CA PRO A 108 -12.99 -0.57 -14.11
C PRO A 108 -14.10 0.36 -14.60
N ARG A 109 -13.85 1.02 -15.74
CA ARG A 109 -14.80 1.88 -16.43
C ARG A 109 -14.74 1.56 -17.92
N SER A 110 -15.90 1.51 -18.58
CA SER A 110 -15.96 1.27 -20.01
C SER A 110 -15.28 2.41 -20.78
N GLY A 111 -14.38 2.07 -21.71
CA GLY A 111 -13.82 2.98 -22.71
C GLY A 111 -12.78 4.02 -22.24
N ALA A 112 -12.31 3.96 -20.98
CA ALA A 112 -11.30 4.91 -20.45
C ALA A 112 -10.27 4.22 -19.55
N VAL A 113 -9.15 4.90 -19.29
CA VAL A 113 -8.17 4.44 -18.29
C VAL A 113 -8.88 4.33 -16.93
N PRO A 114 -8.87 3.15 -16.28
CA PRO A 114 -9.64 2.94 -15.06
C PRO A 114 -9.07 3.78 -13.92
N PRO A 115 -9.90 4.59 -13.23
CA PRO A 115 -9.48 5.27 -12.02
C PRO A 115 -8.96 4.27 -10.99
N ALA A 116 -7.92 4.66 -10.26
CA ALA A 116 -7.31 3.80 -9.27
C ALA A 116 -7.11 4.56 -7.96
N LEU A 117 -7.49 3.93 -6.84
CA LEU A 117 -7.06 4.40 -5.53
C LEU A 117 -5.57 4.09 -5.39
N VAL A 118 -4.77 5.10 -5.09
CA VAL A 118 -3.32 4.99 -4.99
C VAL A 118 -2.80 5.57 -3.69
N VAL A 119 -1.65 5.05 -3.23
CA VAL A 119 -0.82 5.67 -2.21
C VAL A 119 0.49 6.12 -2.84
N ARG A 120 0.97 7.30 -2.45
CA ARG A 120 2.17 7.92 -3.00
C ARG A 120 3.16 8.25 -1.90
N THR A 121 4.44 8.18 -2.23
CA THR A 121 5.52 8.70 -1.40
C THR A 121 6.12 9.95 -2.05
N PRO A 122 6.52 10.95 -1.27
CA PRO A 122 7.20 12.13 -1.79
C PRO A 122 8.48 11.77 -2.56
N PRO A 123 8.90 12.58 -3.54
CA PRO A 123 10.17 12.37 -4.23
C PRO A 123 11.36 12.52 -3.28
N ALA A 124 12.50 11.95 -3.65
CA ALA A 124 13.66 11.84 -2.77
C ALA A 124 14.20 13.18 -2.25
N TRP A 125 14.04 14.25 -3.04
CA TRP A 125 14.50 15.60 -2.70
C TRP A 125 13.61 16.32 -1.67
N ALA A 126 12.39 15.85 -1.41
CA ALA A 126 11.40 16.57 -0.59
C ALA A 126 11.58 16.39 0.94
N ASP A 127 12.63 15.70 1.39
CA ASP A 127 12.91 15.31 2.79
C ASP A 127 11.68 14.91 3.63
N ALA A 128 10.72 14.25 2.99
CA ALA A 128 9.47 13.80 3.60
C ALA A 128 9.41 12.26 3.67
N GLY A 129 10.55 11.63 3.96
CA GLY A 129 10.80 10.19 3.80
C GLY A 129 9.98 9.23 4.66
N GLN A 130 8.99 9.73 5.40
CA GLN A 130 8.03 8.97 6.20
C GLN A 130 6.57 9.42 6.00
N ARG A 131 6.30 10.37 5.10
CA ARG A 131 4.94 10.79 4.73
C ARG A 131 4.46 10.00 3.53
N MET A 132 3.14 9.84 3.44
CA MET A 132 2.47 9.23 2.31
C MET A 132 1.22 10.04 2.00
N SER A 133 0.78 10.03 0.76
CA SER A 133 -0.53 10.60 0.41
C SER A 133 -1.43 9.56 -0.24
N LEU A 134 -2.71 9.60 0.14
CA LEU A 134 -3.77 8.78 -0.43
C LEU A 134 -4.52 9.61 -1.47
N ALA A 135 -4.59 9.15 -2.71
CA ALA A 135 -5.18 9.91 -3.81
C ALA A 135 -5.94 9.02 -4.81
N LEU A 136 -6.72 9.64 -5.67
CA LEU A 136 -7.30 8.99 -6.85
C LEU A 136 -6.38 9.30 -8.05
N TRP A 137 -5.97 8.25 -8.77
CA TRP A 137 -5.25 8.36 -10.03
C TRP A 137 -6.21 8.11 -11.20
N GLU A 138 -6.18 8.96 -12.22
CA GLU A 138 -7.17 8.98 -13.31
C GLU A 138 -6.53 8.81 -14.70
N GLY A 139 -5.30 8.33 -14.77
CA GLY A 139 -4.51 8.30 -16.01
C GLY A 139 -3.40 9.34 -16.04
N PRO A 140 -2.46 9.25 -16.99
CA PRO A 140 -1.70 10.43 -17.40
C PRO A 140 -2.72 11.46 -17.88
N GLY A 141 -2.81 12.60 -17.20
CA GLY A 141 -3.84 13.57 -17.50
C GLY A 141 -3.62 14.17 -18.89
N ASP A 142 -4.45 13.81 -19.87
CA ASP A 142 -4.81 14.71 -20.98
C ASP A 142 -5.84 15.71 -20.46
N GLY A 143 -5.48 16.46 -19.42
CA GLY A 143 -6.20 17.68 -19.13
C GLY A 143 -6.00 18.61 -20.33
N PRO A 144 -7.06 19.25 -20.88
CA PRO A 144 -6.86 20.26 -21.90
C PRO A 144 -5.85 21.30 -21.35
N PRO A 145 -4.92 21.81 -22.18
CA PRO A 145 -4.02 22.88 -21.75
C PRO A 145 -4.90 23.97 -21.14
N GLY A 146 -4.71 24.21 -19.85
CA GLY A 146 -5.52 25.14 -19.09
C GLY A 146 -5.62 26.46 -19.85
N ARG A 147 -6.84 27.02 -19.89
CA ARG A 147 -7.06 28.37 -20.45
C ARG A 147 -5.97 29.32 -19.93
N PRO A 148 -5.29 30.08 -20.80
CA PRO A 148 -4.27 31.02 -20.37
C PRO A 148 -4.96 32.08 -19.51
N GLY A 149 -4.69 32.09 -18.21
CA GLY A 149 -5.21 33.14 -17.32
C GLY A 149 -5.50 32.74 -15.87
N ARG A 150 -5.54 31.45 -15.52
CA ARG A 150 -5.74 31.04 -14.11
C ARG A 150 -4.47 30.43 -13.53
N ARG A 151 -3.67 31.26 -12.86
CA ARG A 151 -2.51 30.83 -12.07
C ARG A 151 -3.03 29.85 -11.00
N PRO A 152 -2.63 28.57 -11.01
CA PRO A 152 -3.01 27.65 -9.94
C PRO A 152 -2.44 28.14 -8.60
N PRO A 153 -3.13 27.90 -7.47
CA PRO A 153 -2.64 28.28 -6.17
C PRO A 153 -1.25 27.67 -5.92
N ALA A 154 -0.35 28.43 -5.31
CA ALA A 154 1.09 28.14 -5.17
C ALA A 154 1.44 26.90 -4.31
N HIS A 155 0.45 26.08 -3.96
CA HIS A 155 0.58 24.82 -3.21
C HIS A 155 0.19 23.60 -4.07
N SER A 156 -0.29 23.80 -5.30
CA SER A 156 -0.49 22.74 -6.28
C SER A 156 0.81 22.49 -7.05
N CYS A 157 1.85 22.06 -6.34
CA CYS A 157 2.94 21.36 -7.00
C CYS A 157 2.36 20.04 -7.51
N SER A 158 1.80 20.06 -8.72
CA SER A 158 1.35 18.87 -9.44
C SER A 158 2.54 17.91 -9.55
N HIS A 159 2.63 16.98 -8.61
CA HIS A 159 3.61 15.92 -8.67
C HIS A 159 3.40 15.19 -10.00
N PRO A 160 4.41 15.13 -10.89
CA PRO A 160 4.27 14.53 -12.21
C PRO A 160 3.89 13.07 -11.99
N HIS A 161 2.62 12.71 -12.22
CA HIS A 161 2.03 11.47 -11.75
C HIS A 161 2.76 10.27 -12.34
N PRO A 162 3.73 9.65 -11.63
CA PRO A 162 4.35 8.46 -12.13
C PRO A 162 3.24 7.43 -12.16
N HIS A 163 3.05 6.78 -13.31
CA HIS A 163 2.12 5.68 -13.46
C HIS A 163 2.26 4.71 -12.28
N PRO A 164 1.16 4.10 -11.80
CA PRO A 164 1.25 3.11 -10.72
C PRO A 164 2.34 2.08 -11.01
N ASP A 165 3.25 1.90 -10.05
CA ASP A 165 4.43 1.06 -10.20
C ASP A 165 4.00 -0.37 -10.53
N ARG A 166 4.55 -0.93 -11.60
CA ARG A 166 4.20 -2.28 -12.07
C ARG A 166 4.67 -3.37 -11.12
N ARG A 167 5.67 -3.09 -10.28
CA ARG A 167 6.25 -4.05 -9.32
C ARG A 167 5.45 -4.13 -8.03
N PHE A 168 4.83 -3.05 -7.60
CA PHE A 168 4.14 -2.95 -6.32
C PHE A 168 2.62 -2.90 -6.51
N ARG A 169 2.03 -4.07 -6.76
CA ARG A 169 0.61 -4.27 -7.07
C ARG A 169 -0.23 -4.59 -5.82
N LEU A 170 -0.40 -3.62 -4.92
CA LEU A 170 -1.24 -3.79 -3.72
C LEU A 170 -2.75 -3.94 -4.06
N ASP A 171 -3.13 -3.69 -5.31
CA ASP A 171 -4.43 -3.99 -5.89
C ASP A 171 -4.72 -5.50 -5.96
N LEU A 172 -3.68 -6.32 -6.11
CA LEU A 172 -3.78 -7.78 -6.11
C LEU A 172 -3.60 -8.38 -4.70
N HIS A 173 -2.97 -7.62 -3.81
CA HIS A 173 -2.66 -8.02 -2.45
C HIS A 173 -3.42 -7.18 -1.43
N ARG A 174 -4.76 -7.16 -1.55
CA ARG A 174 -5.64 -6.39 -0.65
C ARG A 174 -5.43 -6.69 0.82
N HIS A 175 -5.02 -7.91 1.18
CA HIS A 175 -4.71 -8.30 2.55
C HIS A 175 -3.60 -7.48 3.22
N LEU A 176 -2.83 -6.70 2.45
CA LEU A 176 -1.79 -5.81 2.95
C LEU A 176 -2.32 -4.42 3.35
N TRP A 177 -3.62 -4.15 3.18
CA TRP A 177 -4.21 -2.85 3.56
C TRP A 177 -5.71 -2.90 3.88
N ASP A 178 -6.45 -3.92 3.42
CA ASP A 178 -7.87 -4.14 3.70
C ASP A 178 -8.00 -4.96 4.99
N SER A 179 -8.51 -4.32 6.04
CA SER A 179 -8.70 -4.96 7.36
C SER A 179 -9.58 -6.20 7.33
N GLY A 180 -10.54 -6.28 6.41
CA GLY A 180 -11.41 -7.45 6.25
C GLY A 180 -10.73 -8.63 5.54
N ARG A 181 -9.59 -8.39 4.88
CA ARG A 181 -8.82 -9.40 4.14
C ARG A 181 -7.46 -9.69 4.74
N SER A 182 -7.07 -9.01 5.82
CA SER A 182 -5.74 -9.15 6.45
C SER A 182 -5.39 -10.58 6.83
N GLY A 183 -6.39 -11.40 7.21
CA GLY A 183 -6.21 -12.82 7.50
C GLY A 183 -5.71 -13.67 6.31
N GLU A 184 -5.83 -13.20 5.06
CA GLU A 184 -5.25 -13.91 3.91
C GLU A 184 -3.71 -13.91 3.95
N LEU A 185 -3.07 -12.99 4.67
CA LEU A 185 -1.61 -12.95 4.78
C LEU A 185 -1.06 -14.28 5.31
N ALA A 186 -1.63 -14.80 6.41
CA ALA A 186 -1.24 -16.07 6.99
C ALA A 186 -1.35 -17.22 5.97
N ARG A 187 -2.47 -17.28 5.25
CA ARG A 187 -2.75 -18.31 4.24
C ARG A 187 -1.76 -18.28 3.08
N ARG A 188 -1.49 -17.08 2.56
CA ARG A 188 -0.58 -16.85 1.42
C ARG A 188 0.89 -17.06 1.82
N CYS A 189 1.24 -16.82 3.07
CA CYS A 189 2.54 -17.19 3.64
C CYS A 189 2.67 -18.67 3.99
N GLY A 190 1.63 -19.49 3.77
CA GLY A 190 1.68 -20.93 4.03
C GLY A 190 1.45 -21.34 5.49
N ALA A 191 1.04 -20.42 6.38
CA ALA A 191 0.81 -20.74 7.80
C ALA A 191 -0.33 -21.76 8.01
N ASP A 192 -1.34 -21.77 7.12
CA ASP A 192 -2.44 -22.75 7.16
C ASP A 192 -2.01 -24.13 6.65
N ALA A 193 -0.96 -24.22 5.84
CA ALA A 193 -0.49 -25.48 5.24
C ALA A 193 0.26 -26.36 6.25
N ALA A 194 0.74 -25.79 7.36
CA ALA A 194 1.34 -26.54 8.46
C ALA A 194 0.36 -27.56 9.10
N SER A 195 -0.95 -27.45 8.82
CA SER A 195 -1.97 -28.38 9.32
C SER A 195 -2.46 -29.40 8.28
N ALA A 196 -2.03 -29.32 7.01
CA ALA A 196 -2.50 -30.20 5.94
C ALA A 196 -1.33 -31.00 5.36
N VAL A 197 -1.21 -32.26 5.79
CA VAL A 197 -0.41 -33.28 5.12
C VAL A 197 -0.92 -33.40 3.68
N ARG A 198 -0.23 -32.77 2.72
CA ARG A 198 -0.43 -33.04 1.30
C ARG A 198 0.91 -33.18 0.60
N SER A 199 1.04 -34.32 -0.06
CA SER A 199 2.14 -34.78 -0.89
C SER A 199 2.30 -33.87 -2.10
N ASP A 200 3.27 -32.96 -2.03
CA ASP A 200 3.87 -32.26 -3.16
C ASP A 200 5.40 -32.35 -3.01
N PRO A 201 6.22 -32.20 -4.08
CA PRO A 201 7.66 -32.51 -4.07
C PRO A 201 8.37 -31.75 -2.95
N PRO A 202 9.53 -32.24 -2.45
CA PRO A 202 10.13 -31.71 -1.24
C PRO A 202 10.52 -30.25 -1.43
N VAL A 203 9.60 -29.35 -1.09
CA VAL A 203 9.91 -27.96 -0.85
C VAL A 203 10.76 -28.00 0.39
N ASP A 204 11.99 -27.50 0.26
CA ASP A 204 12.89 -27.32 1.39
C ASP A 204 12.10 -26.67 2.54
N PRO A 205 11.85 -27.38 3.65
CA PRO A 205 11.07 -26.87 4.76
C PRO A 205 11.76 -25.67 5.44
N ASP A 206 13.07 -25.50 5.20
CA ASP A 206 13.86 -24.36 5.69
C ASP A 206 13.89 -23.19 4.69
N SER A 207 13.24 -23.31 3.52
CA SER A 207 13.14 -22.20 2.58
C SER A 207 12.32 -21.07 3.20
N PRO A 208 12.86 -19.84 3.30
CA PRO A 208 12.13 -18.69 3.85
C PRO A 208 11.03 -18.18 2.90
N TRP A 209 10.79 -18.88 1.78
CA TRP A 209 9.88 -18.47 0.71
C TRP A 209 8.74 -19.46 0.56
N ALA A 210 7.51 -18.96 0.44
CA ALA A 210 6.31 -19.77 0.17
C ALA A 210 6.25 -20.22 -1.31
N VAL A 211 7.24 -21.00 -1.75
CA VAL A 211 7.42 -21.42 -3.16
C VAL A 211 6.20 -22.19 -3.68
N GLY A 212 5.55 -22.98 -2.82
CA GLY A 212 4.31 -23.71 -3.15
C GLY A 212 3.11 -22.82 -3.52
N ARG A 213 3.19 -21.50 -3.29
CA ARG A 213 2.15 -20.52 -3.67
C ARG A 213 2.48 -19.70 -4.90
N TRP A 214 3.68 -19.85 -5.47
CA TRP A 214 4.13 -19.01 -6.59
C TRP A 214 3.29 -19.19 -7.85
N ALA A 215 2.80 -20.39 -8.14
CA ALA A 215 1.93 -20.63 -9.29
C ALA A 215 0.59 -19.89 -9.15
N ASP A 216 -0.09 -20.01 -8.00
CA ASP A 216 -1.36 -19.32 -7.71
C ASP A 216 -1.21 -17.78 -7.79
N GLU A 217 -0.09 -17.25 -7.29
CA GLU A 217 0.21 -15.82 -7.33
C GLU A 217 0.56 -15.35 -8.76
N ALA A 218 1.29 -16.15 -9.53
CA ALA A 218 1.59 -15.87 -10.94
C ALA A 218 0.32 -15.86 -11.79
N GLU A 219 -0.60 -16.80 -11.56
CA GLU A 219 -1.88 -16.83 -12.26
C GLU A 219 -2.72 -15.58 -11.92
N SER A 220 -2.72 -15.16 -10.65
CA SER A 220 -3.38 -13.92 -10.23
C SER A 220 -2.82 -12.68 -10.92
N LEU A 221 -1.50 -12.65 -11.18
CA LEU A 221 -0.85 -11.57 -11.95
C LEU A 221 -1.22 -11.61 -13.44
N LEU A 222 -1.34 -12.80 -14.04
CA LEU A 222 -1.65 -12.96 -15.46
C LEU A 222 -3.11 -12.63 -15.79
N ARG A 223 -4.04 -12.83 -14.85
CA ARG A 223 -5.47 -12.49 -15.03
C ARG A 223 -5.79 -10.99 -14.88
N ALA A 224 -4.85 -10.19 -14.36
CA ALA A 224 -5.05 -8.81 -13.93
C ALA A 224 -4.62 -7.75 -14.95
#